data_AF-A0A090QK34-F1
#
_entry.id   AF-A0A090QK34-F1
#
_cell.length_a   1.000
_cell.length_b   1.000
_cell.length_c   1.000
_cell.angle_alpha   90.00
_cell.angle_beta   90.00
_cell.angle_gamma   90.00
#
_symmetry.space_group_name_H-M   'P 1'
#
loop_
_entity.id
_entity.type
_entity.pdbx_description
1 polymer ?
#
loop_
_entity_poly.entity_id
_entity_poly.type
_entity_poly.pdbx_seq_one_letter_code
_entity_poly.pdbx_strand_id
1 'polypeptide(L)'
;MRKARCPHCQYETEEVPMSRLCTECLTFSADWYVYDWQAYRQLARWAIRANAVLLALCAFNGVIILRSGAENVIQAAICLLAIPAIIGIVVNFRRIHCPEKYHGHRFRDIFTWRTRRQEGKRS
;
A
#
# COMPACT_ATOMS: atom_id res chain seq x y z
N MET A 1 17.10 -8.40 -11.18
CA MET A 1 17.14 -7.14 -11.96
C MET A 1 15.79 -6.43 -11.82
N ARG A 2 15.79 -5.17 -11.38
CA ARG A 2 14.58 -4.42 -11.01
C ARG A 2 14.09 -3.58 -12.18
N LYS A 3 13.30 -4.15 -13.09
CA LYS A 3 12.77 -3.37 -14.23
C LYS A 3 12.00 -2.14 -13.73
N ALA A 4 12.13 -1.04 -14.43
CA ALA A 4 11.37 0.18 -14.20
C ALA A 4 10.72 0.65 -15.50
N ARG A 5 9.56 1.30 -15.40
CA ARG A 5 8.78 1.77 -16.54
C ARG A 5 8.38 3.23 -16.38
N CYS A 6 8.59 4.00 -17.44
CA CYS A 6 8.20 5.40 -17.50
C CYS A 6 6.66 5.52 -17.46
N PRO A 7 6.07 6.37 -16.62
CA PRO A 7 4.62 6.54 -16.57
C PRO A 7 4.05 7.28 -17.79
N HIS A 8 4.90 7.96 -18.58
CA HIS A 8 4.46 8.79 -19.70
C HIS A 8 4.50 8.04 -21.03
N CYS A 9 5.66 7.49 -21.41
CA CYS A 9 5.85 6.79 -22.69
C CYS A 9 5.91 5.27 -22.57
N GLN A 10 5.77 4.72 -21.36
CA GLN A 10 5.85 3.28 -21.08
C GLN A 10 7.19 2.61 -21.44
N TYR A 11 8.23 3.40 -21.71
CA TYR A 11 9.58 2.87 -21.92
C TYR A 11 10.06 2.09 -20.69
N GLU A 12 10.60 0.89 -20.94
CA GLU A 12 11.14 0.00 -19.91
C GLU A 12 12.66 0.12 -19.85
N THR A 13 13.20 0.20 -18.64
CA THR A 13 14.62 0.27 -18.33
C THR A 13 14.95 -0.72 -17.22
N GLU A 14 16.21 -1.14 -17.12
CA GLU A 14 16.64 -2.06 -16.06
C GLU A 14 16.69 -1.41 -14.67
N GLU A 15 16.80 -0.08 -14.60
CA GLU A 15 16.84 0.69 -13.35
C GLU A 15 16.20 2.07 -13.53
N VAL A 16 15.68 2.65 -12.44
CA VAL A 16 15.16 4.02 -12.45
C VAL A 16 16.33 4.98 -12.66
N PRO A 17 16.30 5.84 -13.69
CA PRO A 17 17.40 6.78 -13.94
C PRO A 17 17.58 7.73 -12.74
N MET A 18 18.83 7.94 -12.31
CA MET A 18 19.12 8.84 -11.17
C MET A 18 18.60 10.26 -11.40
N SER A 19 18.65 10.73 -12.64
CA SER A 19 18.10 12.03 -13.06
C SER A 19 16.57 12.10 -13.03
N ARG A 20 15.88 10.96 -12.84
CA ARG A 20 14.41 10.80 -12.95
C ARG A 20 13.84 11.20 -14.33
N LEU A 21 14.71 11.52 -15.29
CA LEU A 21 14.38 11.89 -16.66
C LEU A 21 14.29 10.64 -17.52
N CYS A 22 13.21 10.50 -18.30
CA CYS A 22 13.12 9.46 -19.30
C CYS A 22 13.97 9.83 -20.54
N THR A 23 14.81 8.92 -21.02
CA THR A 23 15.65 9.13 -22.21
C THR A 23 14.85 9.17 -23.51
N GLU A 24 13.71 8.49 -23.57
CA GLU A 24 12.86 8.44 -24.77
C GLU A 24 11.95 9.66 -24.93
N CYS A 25 11.22 10.04 -23.87
CA CYS A 25 10.27 11.14 -23.93
C CYS A 25 10.77 12.44 -23.28
N LEU A 26 12.03 12.44 -22.80
CA LEU A 26 12.69 13.58 -22.15
C LEU A 26 11.85 14.23 -21.05
N THR A 27 10.93 13.47 -20.46
CA THR A 27 10.00 13.95 -19.44
C THR A 27 10.51 13.53 -18.07
N PHE A 28 10.56 14.49 -17.15
CA PHE A 28 10.90 14.21 -15.76
C PHE A 28 9.72 13.52 -15.07
N SER A 29 9.98 12.44 -14.33
CA SER A 29 8.97 11.83 -13.47
C SER A 29 9.57 11.30 -12.17
N ALA A 30 9.02 11.73 -11.04
CA ALA A 30 9.33 11.16 -9.74
C ALA A 30 8.68 9.78 -9.52
N ASP A 31 7.69 9.41 -10.32
CA ASP A 31 6.77 8.30 -10.07
C ASP A 31 6.92 7.17 -11.10
N TRP A 32 8.16 6.72 -11.32
CA TRP A 32 8.42 5.54 -12.14
C TRP A 32 7.74 4.30 -11.56
N TYR A 33 7.19 3.45 -12.42
CA TYR A 33 6.71 2.13 -12.02
C TYR A 33 7.90 1.21 -11.84
N VAL A 34 8.06 0.62 -10.67
CA VAL A 34 9.13 -0.31 -10.35
C VAL A 34 8.56 -1.72 -10.25
N TYR A 35 9.18 -2.67 -10.93
CA TYR A 35 8.87 -4.10 -10.90
C TYR A 35 9.79 -4.78 -9.89
N ASP A 36 9.53 -4.53 -8.62
CA ASP A 36 10.14 -5.25 -7.50
C ASP A 36 9.05 -5.87 -6.64
N TRP A 37 8.67 -7.10 -7.02
CA TRP A 37 7.67 -7.88 -6.30
C TRP A 37 8.12 -8.23 -4.89
N GLN A 38 9.42 -8.49 -4.68
CA GLN A 38 9.93 -8.87 -3.37
C GLN A 38 9.81 -7.72 -2.37
N ALA A 39 10.27 -6.52 -2.76
CA ALA A 39 10.11 -5.33 -1.92
C ALA A 39 8.62 -5.02 -1.68
N TYR A 40 7.81 -5.03 -2.74
CA TYR A 40 6.36 -4.80 -2.63
C TYR A 40 5.69 -5.78 -1.66
N ARG A 41 6.01 -7.07 -1.75
CA ARG A 41 5.50 -8.12 -0.86
C ARG A 41 5.95 -7.91 0.58
N GLN A 42 7.22 -7.54 0.81
CA GLN A 42 7.72 -7.26 2.15
C GLN A 42 6.97 -6.10 2.79
N LEU A 43 6.77 -5.01 2.05
CA LEU A 43 6.04 -3.83 2.51
C LEU A 43 4.57 -4.15 2.83
N ALA A 44 3.90 -4.91 1.95
CA ALA A 44 2.53 -5.36 2.22
C ALA A 44 2.44 -6.25 3.48
N ARG A 45 3.44 -7.11 3.74
CA ARG A 45 3.50 -7.89 5.00
C ARG A 45 3.69 -7.01 6.22
N TRP A 46 4.55 -5.99 6.14
CA TRP A 46 4.73 -5.02 7.20
C TRP A 46 3.44 -4.26 7.50
N ALA A 47 2.71 -3.82 6.46
CA ALA A 47 1.41 -3.19 6.61
C ALA A 47 0.39 -4.12 7.28
N ILE A 48 0.36 -5.41 6.92
CA ILE A 48 -0.52 -6.39 7.60
C ILE A 48 -0.17 -6.50 9.08
N ARG A 49 1.12 -6.62 9.43
CA ARG A 49 1.56 -6.70 10.84
C ARG A 49 1.17 -5.45 11.63
N ALA A 50 1.40 -4.27 11.06
CA ALA A 50 1.05 -3.00 11.72
C ALA A 50 -0.47 -2.89 11.97
N ASN A 51 -1.29 -3.23 10.97
CA ASN A 51 -2.75 -3.24 11.13
C ASN A 51 -3.21 -4.32 12.13
N ALA A 52 -2.54 -5.47 12.21
CA ALA A 52 -2.85 -6.50 13.19
C ALA A 52 -2.55 -6.04 14.63
N VAL A 53 -1.43 -5.33 14.84
CA VAL A 53 -1.12 -4.70 16.13
C VAL A 53 -2.17 -3.65 16.50
N LEU A 54 -2.56 -2.79 15.55
CA LEU A 54 -3.64 -1.82 15.77
C LEU A 54 -4.96 -2.49 16.15
N LEU A 55 -5.29 -3.61 15.51
CA LEU A 55 -6.49 -4.39 15.82
C LEU A 55 -6.43 -5.00 17.23
N ALA A 56 -5.26 -5.51 17.64
CA ALA A 56 -5.06 -6.03 18.99
C ALA A 56 -5.21 -4.93 20.05
N LEU A 57 -4.70 -3.73 19.80
CA LEU A 57 -4.90 -2.56 20.68
C LEU A 57 -6.37 -2.17 20.77
N CYS A 58 -7.10 -2.17 19.64
CA CYS A 58 -8.55 -1.91 19.64
C CYS A 58 -9.31 -2.98 20.43
N ALA A 59 -8.95 -4.26 20.30
CA ALA A 59 -9.56 -5.35 21.06
C ALA A 59 -9.32 -5.20 22.56
N PHE A 60 -8.07 -4.88 22.97
CA PHE A 60 -7.73 -4.62 24.37
C PHE A 60 -8.52 -3.43 24.93
N ASN A 61 -8.60 -2.34 24.18
CA ASN A 61 -9.42 -1.17 24.54
C ASN A 61 -10.91 -1.54 24.66
N GLY A 62 -11.44 -2.38 23.78
CA GLY A 62 -12.80 -2.91 23.87
C GLY A 62 -13.05 -3.69 25.16
N VAL A 63 -12.11 -4.55 25.58
CA VAL A 63 -12.20 -5.28 26.85
C VAL A 63 -12.21 -4.33 28.05
N ILE A 64 -11.42 -3.25 28.01
CA ILE A 64 -11.43 -2.22 29.06
C ILE A 64 -12.81 -1.57 29.17
N ILE A 65 -13.39 -1.15 28.04
CA ILE A 65 -14.74 -0.53 28.02
C ILE A 65 -15.77 -1.47 28.65
N LEU A 66 -15.76 -2.75 28.24
CA LEU A 66 -16.68 -3.76 28.76
C LEU A 66 -16.53 -3.98 30.28
N ARG A 67 -15.31 -3.87 30.81
CA ARG A 67 -15.06 -4.02 32.25
C ARG A 67 -15.35 -2.78 33.07
N SER A 68 -15.03 -1.60 32.55
CA SER A 68 -15.17 -0.34 33.29
C SER A 68 -16.59 0.22 33.25
N GLY A 69 -17.45 -0.29 32.36
CA GLY A 69 -18.79 0.27 32.12
C GLY A 69 -18.74 1.72 31.64
N ALA A 70 -17.58 2.18 31.17
CA ALA A 70 -17.36 3.59 30.90
C ALA A 70 -18.05 4.02 29.61
N GLU A 71 -18.92 5.02 29.71
CA GLU A 71 -19.50 5.77 28.58
C GLU A 71 -18.47 6.74 27.95
N ASN A 72 -17.21 6.30 27.86
CA ASN A 72 -16.14 7.12 27.32
C ASN A 72 -16.20 7.11 25.80
N VAL A 73 -16.84 8.14 25.24
CA VAL A 73 -16.94 8.39 23.78
C VAL A 73 -15.57 8.32 23.09
N ILE A 74 -14.50 8.78 23.75
CA ILE A 74 -13.13 8.72 23.22
C ILE A 74 -12.66 7.27 23.06
N GLN A 75 -12.89 6.42 24.06
CA GLN A 75 -12.52 5.00 23.98
C GLN A 75 -13.34 4.27 22.91
N ALA A 76 -14.62 4.59 22.78
CA ALA A 76 -15.47 4.06 21.71
C ALA A 76 -14.97 4.53 20.32
N ALA A 77 -14.56 5.79 20.18
CA ALA A 77 -14.01 6.33 18.94
C ALA A 77 -12.70 5.64 18.53
N ILE A 78 -11.85 5.26 19.49
CA ILE A 78 -10.61 4.49 19.20
C ILE A 78 -10.96 3.13 18.58
N CYS A 79 -12.04 2.47 19.03
CA CYS A 79 -12.47 1.20 18.45
C CYS A 79 -12.90 1.33 16.97
N LEU A 80 -13.27 2.53 16.49
CA LEU A 80 -13.56 2.76 15.07
C LEU A 80 -12.31 2.58 14.19
N LEU A 81 -11.11 2.69 14.75
CA LEU A 81 -9.85 2.40 14.04
C LEU A 81 -9.71 0.91 13.65
N ALA A 82 -10.51 0.01 14.24
CA ALA A 82 -10.55 -1.38 13.83
C ALA A 82 -11.04 -1.52 12.36
N ILE A 83 -11.96 -0.67 11.91
CA ILE A 83 -12.51 -0.72 10.54
C ILE A 83 -11.41 -0.50 9.49
N PRO A 84 -10.67 0.63 9.48
CA PRO A 84 -9.58 0.81 8.52
C PRO A 84 -8.47 -0.22 8.69
N ALA A 85 -8.22 -0.73 9.90
CA ALA A 85 -7.25 -1.80 10.12
C ALA A 85 -7.63 -3.10 9.41
N ILE A 86 -8.89 -3.55 9.55
CA ILE A 86 -9.42 -4.75 8.89
C ILE A 86 -9.35 -4.59 7.38
N ILE A 87 -9.80 -3.45 6.85
CA ILE A 87 -9.74 -3.16 5.41
C ILE A 87 -8.29 -3.22 4.92
N GLY A 88 -7.37 -2.60 5.67
CA GLY A 88 -5.94 -2.61 5.39
C GLY A 88 -5.36 -4.02 5.31
N ILE A 89 -5.71 -4.90 6.26
CA ILE A 89 -5.29 -6.31 6.27
C ILE A 89 -5.82 -7.02 5.02
N VAL A 90 -7.12 -6.95 4.75
CA VAL A 90 -7.75 -7.68 3.63
C VAL A 90 -7.16 -7.24 2.29
N VAL A 91 -6.99 -5.92 2.09
CA VAL A 91 -6.44 -5.38 0.84
C VAL A 91 -4.99 -5.82 0.64
N ASN A 92 -4.13 -5.72 1.67
CA ASN A 92 -2.74 -6.14 1.57
C ASN A 92 -2.59 -7.66 1.46
N PHE A 93 -3.45 -8.42 2.11
CA PHE A 93 -3.47 -9.87 2.00
C PHE A 93 -3.79 -10.31 0.57
N ARG A 94 -4.84 -9.74 -0.03
CA ARG A 94 -5.19 -9.98 -1.45
C ARG A 94 -4.06 -9.58 -2.39
N ARG A 95 -3.39 -8.44 -2.14
CA ARG A 95 -2.24 -8.00 -2.94
C ARG A 95 -1.12 -9.03 -2.96
N ILE A 96 -0.79 -9.67 -1.83
CA ILE A 96 0.30 -10.64 -1.75
C ILE A 96 -0.07 -12.00 -2.37
N HIS A 97 -1.36 -12.38 -2.31
CA HIS A 97 -1.84 -13.69 -2.78
C HIS A 97 -2.26 -13.71 -4.25
N CYS A 98 -2.35 -12.55 -4.90
CA CYS A 98 -2.63 -12.41 -6.33
C CYS A 98 -1.44 -11.78 -7.08
N PRO A 99 -0.27 -12.46 -7.17
CA PRO A 99 0.90 -11.93 -7.86
C PRO A 99 0.62 -11.63 -9.35
N GLU A 100 -0.33 -12.32 -9.97
CA GLU A 100 -0.73 -12.11 -11.36
C GLU A 100 -1.31 -10.71 -11.63
N LYS A 101 -1.81 -10.02 -10.59
CA LYS A 101 -2.34 -8.65 -10.68
C LYS A 101 -1.28 -7.57 -10.49
N TYR A 102 -0.02 -7.96 -10.30
CA TYR A 102 1.08 -7.04 -10.06
C TYR A 102 1.64 -6.51 -11.39
N HIS A 103 1.35 -5.24 -11.68
CA HIS A 103 1.83 -4.55 -12.88
C HIS A 103 2.93 -3.52 -12.58
N GLY A 104 3.69 -3.74 -11.51
CA GLY A 104 4.64 -2.77 -10.98
C GLY A 104 3.95 -1.82 -10.01
N HIS A 105 4.76 -1.11 -9.24
CA HIS A 105 4.28 -0.18 -8.21
C HIS A 105 5.08 1.10 -8.27
N ARG A 106 4.46 2.24 -7.97
CA ARG A 106 5.20 3.48 -7.78
C ARG A 106 5.80 3.50 -6.38
N PHE A 107 6.91 4.21 -6.23
CA PHE A 107 7.52 4.40 -4.91
C PHE A 107 6.53 5.02 -3.90
N ARG A 108 5.67 5.94 -4.38
CA ARG A 108 4.61 6.56 -3.57
C ARG A 108 3.44 5.64 -3.21
N ASP A 109 3.18 4.65 -4.07
CA ASP A 109 2.12 3.65 -3.89
C ASP A 109 2.45 2.65 -2.77
N ILE A 110 3.72 2.59 -2.36
CA ILE A 110 4.19 1.80 -1.21
C ILE A 110 3.60 2.33 0.10
N PHE A 111 3.51 3.65 0.23
CA PHE A 111 3.20 4.32 1.51
C PHE A 111 1.74 4.73 1.64
N THR A 112 0.93 4.52 0.60
CA THR A 112 -0.48 4.94 0.60
C THR A 112 -1.41 3.76 0.30
N TRP A 113 -2.48 3.63 1.09
CA TRP A 113 -3.56 2.66 0.84
C TRP A 113 -4.30 2.93 -0.48
N ARG A 114 -4.12 4.14 -1.04
CA ARG A 114 -4.68 4.61 -2.30
C ARG A 114 -3.96 4.01 -3.52
N THR A 115 -3.97 2.69 -3.65
CA THR A 115 -3.65 2.05 -4.93
C THR A 115 -4.92 1.42 -5.48
N ARG A 116 -5.76 2.23 -6.12
CA ARG A 116 -6.80 1.73 -7.01
C ARG A 116 -7.00 2.70 -8.17
N ARG A 117 -7.13 2.11 -9.37
CA ARG A 117 -7.21 2.69 -10.72
C ARG A 117 -5.86 3.08 -11.32
N GLN A 118 -5.30 2.19 -12.12
CA GLN A 118 -5.26 2.39 -13.58
C GLN A 118 -5.27 1.02 -14.28
N GLU A 119 -6.40 0.32 -14.18
CA GLU A 119 -6.88 -0.49 -15.30
C GLU A 119 -7.71 0.46 -16.18
N GLY A 120 -7.44 0.47 -17.49
CA GLY A 120 -8.30 1.17 -18.45
C GLY A 120 -7.76 2.50 -18.96
N LYS A 121 -6.72 2.44 -19.79
CA LYS A 121 -6.63 3.16 -21.08
C LYS A 121 -5.60 2.43 -21.95
N ARG A 122 -6.01 1.28 -22.47
CA ARG A 122 -5.56 0.82 -23.78
C ARG A 122 -6.68 1.24 -24.73
N SER A 123 -6.47 2.36 -25.42
CA SER A 123 -7.16 2.75 -26.64
C SER A 123 -6.10 2.85 -27.71
#